data_AF-A0A918XH59-F1
#
_entry.id   AF-A0A918XH59-F1
#
_cell.length_a   1.000
_cell.length_b   1.000
_cell.length_c   1.000
_cell.angle_alpha   90.00
_cell.angle_beta   90.00
_cell.angle_gamma   90.00
#
_symmetry.space_group_name_H-M   'P 1'
#
loop_
_entity.id
_entity.type
_entity.pdbx_description
1 polymer ?
#
loop_
_entity_poly.entity_id
_entity_poly.type
_entity_poly.pdbx_seq_one_letter_code
_entity_poly.pdbx_strand_id
1 'polypeptide(L)'
;MAACAATAVAFALLGMSGGQDPVAMPTAPRLVAAVAAAATAVLVLLPPGERGGLRAGAVLGAAAVMLSGSLLAIPHTVLMVIVRVSQQFTGGSGPFAVEPSWSATLVHGLNVVATALVALWLVVDHRRRNDRCLRCGRISATPPPAGSRGRLWWPALVAVAGALPYGLLKLAWSLGSGVGLTGDGFAQVTAASPGFGDTVVLTGFSIVVCLVMGAGLGKGVVRWALTAVGAGGALMLLPVGLTAAAQFVTVLWGGASIDDSEIAPWAFGLVYGSFLVWGVAFAWLTVAYWRATRPYCRAHSTESAVW
;
A
#
# COMPACT_ATOMS: atom_id res chain seq x y z
N MET A 1 5.27 14.98 -15.17
CA MET A 1 6.41 15.90 -15.11
C MET A 1 6.34 16.78 -13.87
N ALA A 2 5.40 17.72 -13.76
CA ALA A 2 5.33 18.66 -12.63
C ALA A 2 5.32 17.97 -11.26
N ALA A 3 4.50 16.93 -11.08
CA ALA A 3 4.48 16.16 -9.84
C ALA A 3 5.84 15.52 -9.50
N CYS A 4 6.54 14.92 -10.47
CA CYS A 4 7.86 14.33 -10.26
C CYS A 4 8.93 15.39 -9.95
N ALA A 5 8.87 16.56 -10.62
CA ALA A 5 9.77 17.68 -10.32
C ALA A 5 9.54 18.23 -8.91
N ALA A 6 8.28 18.39 -8.50
CA ALA A 6 7.92 18.77 -7.14
C ALA A 6 8.42 17.75 -6.11
N THR A 7 8.27 16.44 -6.38
CA THR A 7 8.83 15.36 -5.54
C THR A 7 10.34 15.46 -5.42
N ALA A 8 11.06 15.74 -6.53
CA ALA A 8 12.51 15.89 -6.53
C ALA A 8 12.96 17.02 -5.60
N VAL A 9 12.33 18.20 -5.74
CA VAL A 9 12.60 19.37 -4.89
C VAL A 9 12.26 19.07 -3.43
N ALA A 10 11.11 18.45 -3.17
CA ALA A 10 10.65 18.14 -1.82
C ALA A 10 11.60 17.20 -1.07
N PHE A 11 12.09 16.13 -1.72
CA PHE A 11 13.09 15.24 -1.13
C PHE A 11 14.45 15.90 -0.94
N ALA A 12 14.88 16.76 -1.87
CA ALA A 12 16.12 17.51 -1.74
C ALA A 12 16.07 18.46 -0.54
N LEU A 13 14.98 19.23 -0.39
CA LEU A 13 14.78 20.14 0.74
C LEU A 13 14.68 19.39 2.08
N LEU A 14 13.98 18.25 2.13
CA LEU A 14 13.91 17.41 3.33
C LEU A 14 15.30 16.86 3.71
N GLY A 15 16.12 16.50 2.72
CA GLY A 15 17.51 16.08 2.92
C GLY A 15 18.39 17.21 3.46
N MET A 16 18.31 18.40 2.87
CA MET A 16 19.14 19.56 3.23
C MET A 16 18.76 20.17 4.59
N SER A 17 17.48 20.14 4.96
CA SER A 17 17.00 20.67 6.25
C SER A 17 17.33 19.77 7.44
N GLY A 18 17.87 18.56 7.22
CA GLY A 18 18.08 17.59 8.28
C GLY A 18 16.79 17.04 8.90
N GLY A 19 15.63 17.30 8.29
CA GLY A 19 14.34 16.82 8.81
C GLY A 19 14.34 15.30 8.92
N GLN A 20 14.03 14.76 10.09
CA GLN A 20 14.06 13.30 10.28
C GLN A 20 12.77 12.66 9.80
N ASP A 21 12.92 11.50 9.14
CA ASP A 21 11.79 10.62 8.90
C ASP A 21 11.48 9.93 10.23
N PRO A 22 10.20 9.80 10.60
CA PRO A 22 9.84 9.14 11.85
C PRO A 22 10.22 7.65 11.87
N VAL A 23 10.55 7.09 10.71
CA VAL A 23 11.13 5.75 10.55
C VAL A 23 12.47 5.88 9.86
N ALA A 24 13.53 5.38 10.48
CA ALA A 24 14.90 5.41 9.96
C ALA A 24 15.15 4.50 8.74
N MET A 25 14.11 4.03 8.05
CA MET A 25 14.20 2.98 7.02
C MET A 25 13.59 3.39 5.66
N PRO A 26 14.01 4.48 4.99
CA PRO A 26 13.75 4.58 3.56
C PRO A 26 14.60 3.53 2.81
N THR A 27 14.00 2.74 1.91
CA THR A 27 14.76 1.72 1.16
C THR A 27 15.74 2.33 0.15
N ALA A 28 15.46 3.55 -0.33
CA ALA A 28 16.41 4.36 -1.08
C ALA A 28 16.74 5.65 -0.31
N PRO A 29 18.01 6.09 -0.28
CA PRO A 29 18.38 7.38 0.29
C PRO A 29 17.59 8.53 -0.35
N ARG A 30 17.25 9.56 0.42
CA ARG A 30 16.43 10.69 -0.05
C ARG A 30 16.97 11.36 -1.30
N LEU A 31 18.30 11.52 -1.39
CA LEU A 31 18.95 12.09 -2.57
C LEU A 31 18.81 11.17 -3.80
N VAL A 32 18.86 9.85 -3.61
CA VAL A 32 18.62 8.89 -4.69
C VAL A 32 17.17 8.99 -5.16
N ALA A 33 16.20 9.09 -4.25
CA ALA A 33 14.80 9.30 -4.59
C ALA A 33 14.57 10.64 -5.32
N ALA A 34 15.27 11.71 -4.91
CA ALA A 34 15.21 13.02 -5.57
C ALA A 34 15.77 12.98 -7.00
N VAL A 35 16.94 12.36 -7.19
CA VAL A 35 17.57 12.18 -8.51
C VAL A 35 16.67 11.32 -9.40
N ALA A 36 16.12 10.22 -8.88
CA ALA A 36 15.19 9.38 -9.62
C ALA A 36 13.92 10.16 -10.02
N ALA A 37 13.36 10.98 -9.14
CA ALA A 37 12.22 11.83 -9.44
C ALA A 37 12.51 12.85 -10.55
N ALA A 38 13.69 13.50 -10.49
CA ALA A 38 14.14 14.41 -11.55
C ALA A 38 14.33 13.68 -12.88
N ALA A 39 14.97 12.50 -12.87
CA ALA A 39 15.14 11.66 -14.04
C ALA A 39 13.79 11.25 -14.65
N THR A 40 12.82 10.82 -13.82
CA THR A 40 11.46 10.53 -14.27
C THR A 40 10.79 11.76 -14.90
N ALA A 41 10.96 12.95 -14.31
CA ALA A 41 10.40 14.19 -14.86
C ALA A 41 10.94 14.48 -16.27
N VAL A 42 12.25 14.34 -16.48
CA VAL A 42 12.93 14.53 -17.77
C VAL A 42 12.50 13.46 -18.78
N LEU A 43 12.53 12.17 -18.40
CA LEU A 43 12.17 11.05 -19.28
C LEU A 43 10.71 11.12 -19.78
N VAL A 44 9.80 11.67 -18.98
CA VAL A 44 8.40 11.89 -19.38
C VAL A 44 8.26 13.04 -20.39
N LEU A 45 9.20 14.00 -20.44
CA LEU A 45 9.18 15.10 -21.41
C LEU A 45 9.78 14.75 -22.78
N LEU A 46 10.68 13.77 -22.84
CA LEU A 46 11.31 13.39 -24.10
C LEU A 46 10.25 13.04 -25.16
N PRO A 47 10.45 13.35 -26.45
CA PRO A 47 9.53 12.93 -27.49
C PRO A 47 9.46 11.39 -27.58
N PRO A 48 8.32 10.80 -27.97
CA PRO A 48 8.26 9.38 -28.28
C PRO A 48 9.08 9.14 -29.56
N GLY A 49 10.31 8.65 -29.41
CA GLY A 49 11.11 8.16 -30.53
C GLY A 49 10.72 6.74 -30.94
N GLU A 50 11.39 6.21 -31.98
CA GLU A 50 11.20 4.84 -32.50
C GLU A 50 11.35 3.76 -31.42
N ARG A 51 12.10 4.03 -30.35
CA ARG A 51 12.33 3.15 -29.19
C ARG A 51 11.38 3.40 -28.02
N GLY A 52 10.09 3.58 -28.29
CA GLY A 52 9.10 3.87 -27.27
C GLY A 52 9.10 2.89 -26.08
N GLY A 53 9.32 1.59 -26.33
CA GLY A 53 9.36 0.56 -25.28
C GLY A 53 10.49 0.75 -24.26
N LEU A 54 11.70 1.06 -24.73
CA LEU A 54 12.85 1.33 -23.85
C LEU A 54 12.62 2.55 -22.98
N ARG A 55 12.05 3.61 -23.54
CA ARG A 55 11.69 4.81 -22.79
C ARG A 55 10.68 4.50 -21.68
N ALA A 56 9.63 3.74 -21.98
CA ALA A 56 8.64 3.35 -20.98
C ALA A 56 9.28 2.50 -19.87
N GLY A 57 10.20 1.60 -20.21
CA GLY A 57 11.00 0.84 -19.24
C GLY A 57 11.87 1.73 -18.35
N ALA A 58 12.56 2.71 -18.93
CA ALA A 58 13.38 3.66 -18.16
C ALA A 58 12.53 4.54 -17.22
N VAL A 59 11.37 5.03 -17.70
CA VAL A 59 10.43 5.78 -16.87
C VAL A 59 9.93 4.92 -15.70
N LEU A 60 9.55 3.66 -15.97
CA LEU A 60 9.10 2.73 -14.94
C LEU A 60 10.19 2.45 -13.90
N GLY A 61 11.42 2.18 -14.34
CA GLY A 61 12.56 1.95 -13.46
C GLY A 61 12.86 3.16 -12.56
N ALA A 62 12.94 4.36 -13.14
CA ALA A 62 13.16 5.59 -12.38
C ALA A 62 12.01 5.86 -11.39
N ALA A 63 10.75 5.65 -11.80
CA ALA A 63 9.59 5.82 -10.92
C ALA A 63 9.57 4.78 -9.78
N ALA A 64 10.04 3.57 -10.01
CA ALA A 64 10.16 2.54 -8.97
C ALA A 64 11.21 2.92 -7.91
N VAL A 65 12.38 3.42 -8.34
CA VAL A 65 13.43 3.94 -7.43
C VAL A 65 12.95 5.18 -6.68
N MET A 66 12.21 6.06 -7.35
CA MET A 66 11.59 7.21 -6.72
C MET A 66 10.60 6.76 -5.62
N LEU A 67 9.70 5.82 -5.92
CA LEU A 67 8.71 5.31 -4.96
C LEU A 67 9.38 4.59 -3.77
N SER A 68 10.47 3.86 -4.00
CA SER A 68 11.14 3.07 -2.96
C SER A 68 11.63 3.93 -1.79
N GLY A 69 12.03 5.17 -2.04
CA GLY A 69 12.33 6.18 -1.01
C GLY A 69 11.18 6.51 -0.06
N SER A 70 9.96 6.02 -0.30
CA SER A 70 8.79 6.18 0.58
C SER A 70 8.09 4.89 0.97
N LEU A 71 8.46 3.74 0.36
CA LEU A 71 7.68 2.50 0.49
C LEU A 71 7.47 2.04 1.93
N LEU A 72 8.45 2.23 2.81
CA LEU A 72 8.34 1.87 4.24
C LEU A 72 7.86 3.02 5.12
N ALA A 73 8.06 4.27 4.68
CA ALA A 73 7.59 5.44 5.41
C ALA A 73 6.07 5.64 5.27
N ILE A 74 5.47 5.23 4.15
CA ILE A 74 4.03 5.36 3.89
C ILE A 74 3.19 4.55 4.89
N PRO A 75 3.42 3.24 5.11
CA PRO A 75 2.69 2.47 6.12
C PRO A 75 2.69 3.15 7.48
N HIS A 76 3.87 3.57 7.95
CA HIS A 76 4.03 4.23 9.24
C HIS A 76 3.29 5.57 9.28
N THR A 77 3.46 6.40 8.26
CA THR A 77 2.80 7.72 8.16
C THR A 77 1.29 7.58 8.22
N VAL A 78 0.71 6.66 7.43
CA VAL A 78 -0.73 6.41 7.42
C VAL A 78 -1.19 5.90 8.78
N LEU A 79 -0.46 4.96 9.38
CA LEU A 79 -0.77 4.44 10.70
C LEU A 79 -0.74 5.56 11.76
N MET A 80 0.29 6.39 11.79
CA MET A 80 0.41 7.49 12.77
C MET A 80 -0.72 8.51 12.63
N VAL A 81 -1.15 8.83 11.41
CA VAL A 81 -2.31 9.71 11.19
C VAL A 81 -3.59 9.06 11.75
N ILE A 82 -3.83 7.77 11.48
CA ILE A 82 -5.01 7.07 12.00
C ILE A 82 -4.99 7.00 13.53
N VAL A 83 -3.85 6.64 14.10
CA VAL A 83 -3.62 6.55 15.54
C VAL A 83 -3.85 7.92 16.19
N ARG A 84 -3.32 9.00 15.60
CA ARG A 84 -3.51 10.38 16.08
C ARG A 84 -4.98 10.79 16.06
N VAL A 85 -5.71 10.46 15.01
CA VAL A 85 -7.15 10.73 14.92
C VAL A 85 -7.89 9.93 15.99
N SER A 86 -7.57 8.66 16.17
CA SER A 86 -8.17 7.81 17.21
C SER A 86 -7.95 8.37 18.61
N GLN A 87 -6.73 8.82 18.93
CA GLN A 87 -6.40 9.46 20.20
C GLN A 87 -7.26 10.69 20.50
N GLN A 88 -7.56 11.51 19.48
CA GLN A 88 -8.41 12.68 19.65
C GLN A 88 -9.84 12.30 20.06
N PHE A 89 -10.31 11.11 19.67
CA PHE A 89 -11.62 10.60 20.06
C PHE A 89 -11.62 9.85 21.39
N THR A 90 -10.57 9.09 21.70
CA THR A 90 -10.51 8.23 22.89
C THR A 90 -9.91 8.91 24.12
N GLY A 91 -9.17 10.02 23.93
CA GLY A 91 -8.37 10.64 24.99
C GLY A 91 -7.18 9.77 25.45
N GLY A 92 -6.86 8.69 24.73
CA GLY A 92 -5.82 7.74 25.12
C GLY A 92 -4.40 8.28 24.97
N SER A 93 -3.52 7.90 25.90
CA SER A 93 -2.08 8.17 25.86
C SER A 93 -1.27 6.87 25.95
N GLY A 94 -0.03 6.84 25.48
CA GLY A 94 0.81 5.65 25.58
C GLY A 94 2.08 5.73 24.74
N PRO A 95 2.91 4.66 24.75
CA PRO A 95 4.22 4.64 24.07
C PRO A 95 4.13 4.81 22.54
N PHE A 96 2.97 4.54 21.93
CA PHE A 96 2.72 4.78 20.50
C PHE A 96 2.08 6.15 20.22
N ALA A 97 2.05 7.06 21.20
CA ALA A 97 1.63 8.44 21.00
C ALA A 97 2.73 9.28 20.34
N VAL A 98 2.96 9.04 19.05
CA VAL A 98 3.94 9.77 18.25
C VAL A 98 3.21 10.79 17.36
N GLU A 99 3.70 12.03 17.38
CA GLU A 99 3.18 13.05 16.47
C GLU A 99 3.65 12.77 15.03
N PRO A 100 2.74 12.78 14.02
CA PRO A 100 3.14 12.65 12.64
C PRO A 100 4.12 13.76 12.24
N SER A 101 5.27 13.40 11.67
CA SER A 101 6.13 14.38 10.99
C SER A 101 5.43 14.87 9.74
N TRP A 102 4.76 16.02 9.82
CA TRP A 102 3.95 16.56 8.72
C TRP A 102 4.77 16.85 7.46
N SER A 103 6.02 17.31 7.62
CA SER A 103 6.92 17.54 6.49
C SER A 103 7.26 16.24 5.76
N ALA A 104 7.67 15.19 6.48
CA ALA A 104 7.93 13.87 5.90
C ALA A 104 6.65 13.28 5.27
N THR A 105 5.52 13.42 5.98
CA THR A 105 4.19 12.95 5.52
C THR A 105 3.82 13.56 4.17
N LEU A 106 3.99 14.88 4.02
CA LEU A 106 3.69 15.59 2.77
C LEU A 106 4.63 15.18 1.63
N VAL A 107 5.93 15.02 1.92
CA VAL A 107 6.93 14.59 0.92
C VAL A 107 6.60 13.18 0.41
N HIS A 108 6.33 12.23 1.31
CA HIS A 108 5.95 10.87 0.94
C HIS A 108 4.59 10.80 0.24
N GLY A 109 3.60 11.58 0.68
CA GLY A 109 2.31 11.70 0.01
C GLY A 109 2.45 12.23 -1.42
N LEU A 110 3.25 13.28 -1.62
CA LEU A 110 3.57 13.81 -2.95
C LEU A 110 4.24 12.76 -3.82
N ASN A 111 5.14 11.95 -3.26
CA ASN A 111 5.80 10.86 -3.97
C ASN A 111 4.81 9.78 -4.45
N VAL A 112 3.86 9.39 -3.60
CA VAL A 112 2.79 8.45 -3.98
C VAL A 112 1.95 9.02 -5.12
N VAL A 113 1.55 10.30 -5.02
CA VAL A 113 0.77 10.97 -6.07
C VAL A 113 1.56 11.04 -7.39
N ALA A 114 2.82 11.46 -7.34
CA ALA A 114 3.69 11.51 -8.51
C ALA A 114 3.85 10.13 -9.16
N THR A 115 4.06 9.08 -8.36
CA THR A 115 4.17 7.71 -8.86
C THR A 115 2.86 7.23 -9.48
N ALA A 116 1.71 7.50 -8.86
CA ALA A 116 0.41 7.13 -9.40
C ALA A 116 0.12 7.83 -10.74
N LEU A 117 0.50 9.10 -10.88
CA LEU A 117 0.40 9.85 -12.13
C LEU A 117 1.32 9.29 -13.22
N VAL A 118 2.54 8.88 -12.87
CA VAL A 118 3.46 8.22 -13.82
C VAL A 118 2.92 6.86 -14.25
N ALA A 119 2.40 6.05 -13.32
CA ALA A 119 1.75 4.78 -13.64
C ALA A 119 0.54 4.98 -14.57
N LEU A 120 -0.30 6.00 -14.31
CA LEU A 120 -1.41 6.37 -15.18
C LEU A 120 -0.91 6.78 -16.57
N TRP A 121 0.14 7.60 -16.64
CA TRP A 121 0.77 8.00 -17.90
C TRP A 121 1.28 6.80 -18.69
N LEU A 122 2.01 5.87 -18.04
CA LEU A 122 2.49 4.63 -18.66
C LEU A 122 1.34 3.78 -19.20
N VAL A 123 0.24 3.67 -18.45
CA VAL A 123 -0.95 2.93 -18.87
C VAL A 123 -1.62 3.60 -20.08
N VAL A 124 -1.75 4.93 -20.09
CA VAL A 124 -2.34 5.68 -21.20
C VAL A 124 -1.46 5.61 -22.44
N ASP A 125 -0.16 5.81 -22.31
CA ASP A 125 0.82 5.68 -23.39
C ASP A 125 0.83 4.27 -23.98
N HIS A 126 0.86 3.23 -23.14
CA HIS A 126 0.73 1.84 -23.60
C HIS A 126 -0.58 1.58 -24.33
N ARG A 127 -1.72 2.13 -23.86
CA ARG A 127 -3.00 1.98 -24.55
C ARG A 127 -3.00 2.68 -25.91
N ARG A 128 -2.46 3.90 -26.00
CA ARG A 128 -2.34 4.66 -27.25
C ARG A 128 -1.51 3.91 -28.29
N ARG A 129 -0.37 3.35 -27.90
CA ARG A 129 0.53 2.62 -28.81
C ARG A 129 -0.01 1.30 -29.32
N ASN A 130 -1.03 0.74 -28.65
CA ASN A 130 -1.61 -0.56 -29.00
C ASN A 130 -3.06 -0.43 -29.49
N ASP A 131 -3.49 0.79 -29.88
CA ASP A 131 -4.85 1.09 -30.35
C ASP A 131 -5.95 0.56 -29.43
N ARG A 132 -5.70 0.59 -28.11
CA ARG A 132 -6.65 0.15 -27.08
C ARG A 132 -7.48 1.34 -26.62
N CYS A 133 -8.74 1.09 -26.28
CA CYS A 133 -9.62 2.11 -25.71
C CYS A 133 -8.97 2.83 -24.52
N LEU A 134 -8.85 4.17 -24.58
CA LEU A 134 -8.21 4.94 -23.51
C LEU A 134 -8.97 4.84 -22.18
N ARG A 135 -10.29 4.65 -22.23
CA ARG A 135 -11.14 4.49 -21.04
C ARG A 135 -10.99 3.11 -20.41
N CYS A 136 -11.29 2.05 -21.16
CA CYS A 136 -11.38 0.69 -20.61
C CYS A 136 -10.18 -0.22 -20.90
N GLY A 137 -9.26 0.20 -21.78
CA GLY A 137 -8.07 -0.55 -22.17
C GLY A 137 -8.33 -1.79 -23.03
N ARG A 138 -9.57 -1.99 -23.52
CA ARG A 138 -9.95 -3.13 -24.36
C ARG A 138 -9.85 -2.77 -25.85
N ILE A 139 -9.68 -3.80 -26.67
CA ILE A 139 -9.76 -3.71 -28.14
C ILE A 139 -11.23 -3.87 -28.59
N SER A 140 -12.05 -4.62 -27.84
CA SER A 140 -13.48 -4.84 -28.14
C SER A 140 -14.36 -4.86 -26.89
N ALA A 141 -15.69 -4.75 -27.05
CA ALA A 141 -16.66 -4.95 -25.97
C ALA A 141 -16.80 -6.44 -25.61
N THR A 142 -15.93 -6.94 -24.73
CA THR A 142 -16.10 -8.28 -24.14
C THR A 142 -16.75 -8.17 -22.77
N PRO A 143 -17.87 -8.86 -22.49
CA PRO A 143 -18.39 -8.97 -21.13
C PRO A 143 -17.35 -9.67 -20.24
N PRO A 144 -17.33 -9.40 -18.92
CA PRO A 144 -16.47 -10.15 -18.01
C PRO A 144 -16.80 -11.65 -18.09
N PRO A 145 -15.80 -12.55 -18.01
CA PRO A 145 -16.03 -13.99 -18.12
C PRO A 145 -17.06 -14.46 -17.10
N ALA A 146 -17.97 -15.35 -17.53
CA ALA A 146 -18.92 -16.01 -16.64
C ALA A 146 -18.17 -16.69 -15.47
N GLY A 147 -18.70 -16.59 -14.26
CA GLY A 147 -18.10 -17.18 -13.06
C GLY A 147 -16.88 -16.43 -12.48
N SER A 148 -16.44 -15.31 -13.07
CA SER A 148 -15.31 -14.53 -12.54
C SER A 148 -15.52 -14.01 -11.11
N ARG A 149 -16.77 -13.70 -10.73
CA ARG A 149 -17.12 -13.30 -9.34
C ARG A 149 -17.05 -14.47 -8.36
N GLY A 150 -17.45 -15.67 -8.80
CA GLY A 150 -17.38 -16.89 -8.01
C GLY A 150 -15.95 -17.38 -7.75
N ARG A 151 -14.91 -16.72 -8.27
CA ARG A 151 -13.50 -17.01 -7.95
C ARG A 151 -12.90 -16.01 -6.95
N LEU A 152 -13.64 -14.98 -6.55
CA LEU A 152 -13.17 -13.95 -5.62
C LEU A 152 -13.16 -14.42 -4.16
N TRP A 153 -13.97 -15.43 -3.81
CA TRP A 153 -14.03 -15.95 -2.44
C TRP A 153 -12.70 -16.52 -1.99
N TRP A 154 -11.93 -17.18 -2.87
CA TRP A 154 -10.66 -17.80 -2.49
C TRP A 154 -9.62 -16.78 -2.03
N PRO A 155 -9.25 -15.75 -2.81
CA PRO A 155 -8.34 -14.72 -2.33
C PRO A 155 -8.91 -13.93 -1.15
N ALA A 156 -10.25 -13.81 -1.02
CA ALA A 156 -10.86 -13.22 0.17
C ALA A 156 -10.63 -14.07 1.43
N LEU A 157 -10.81 -15.39 1.37
CA LEU A 157 -10.51 -16.27 2.50
C LEU A 157 -9.03 -16.26 2.86
N VAL A 158 -8.12 -16.26 1.88
CA VAL A 158 -6.69 -16.16 2.15
C VAL A 158 -6.35 -14.82 2.82
N ALA A 159 -6.97 -13.72 2.38
CA ALA A 159 -6.77 -12.42 3.00
C ALA A 159 -7.32 -12.37 4.44
N VAL A 160 -8.49 -12.95 4.69
CA VAL A 160 -9.05 -13.06 6.05
C VAL A 160 -8.17 -13.94 6.93
N ALA A 161 -7.77 -15.13 6.45
CA ALA A 161 -6.90 -16.03 7.17
C ALA A 161 -5.53 -15.39 7.47
N GLY A 162 -4.99 -14.58 6.56
CA GLY A 162 -3.76 -13.81 6.78
C GLY A 162 -3.92 -12.67 7.79
N ALA A 163 -5.11 -12.09 7.91
CA ALA A 163 -5.37 -10.99 8.85
C ALA A 163 -5.55 -11.47 10.29
N LEU A 164 -6.09 -12.69 10.48
CA LEU A 164 -6.48 -13.21 11.78
C LEU A 164 -5.33 -13.31 12.80
N PRO A 165 -4.13 -13.85 12.49
CA PRO A 165 -3.12 -14.06 13.52
C PRO A 165 -2.66 -12.75 14.16
N TYR A 166 -2.39 -11.72 13.34
CA TYR A 166 -2.06 -10.39 13.85
C TYR A 166 -3.24 -9.72 14.58
N GLY A 167 -4.44 -9.78 14.00
CA GLY A 167 -5.63 -9.17 14.60
C GLY A 167 -5.98 -9.77 15.97
N LEU A 168 -5.90 -11.09 16.09
CA LEU A 168 -6.14 -11.81 17.34
C LEU A 168 -5.05 -11.52 18.37
N LEU A 169 -3.79 -11.44 17.95
CA LEU A 169 -2.69 -11.09 18.85
C LEU A 169 -2.83 -9.66 19.37
N LYS A 170 -3.16 -8.69 18.50
CA LYS A 170 -3.46 -7.31 18.88
C LYS A 170 -4.68 -7.20 19.79
N LEU A 171 -5.73 -7.99 19.53
CA LEU A 171 -6.90 -8.07 20.43
C LEU A 171 -6.49 -8.64 21.80
N ALA A 172 -5.72 -9.72 21.84
CA ALA A 172 -5.23 -10.30 23.08
C ALA A 172 -4.41 -9.28 23.89
N TRP A 173 -3.47 -8.58 23.26
CA TRP A 173 -2.70 -7.50 23.91
C TRP A 173 -3.59 -6.34 24.37
N SER A 174 -4.61 -5.97 23.59
CA SER A 174 -5.58 -4.92 23.98
C SER A 174 -6.41 -5.30 25.20
N LEU A 175 -6.55 -6.61 25.47
CA LEU A 175 -7.24 -7.18 26.62
C LEU A 175 -6.30 -7.54 27.78
N GLY A 176 -5.01 -7.14 27.70
CA GLY A 176 -4.01 -7.36 28.75
C GLY A 176 -3.33 -8.73 28.73
N SER A 177 -3.47 -9.51 27.65
CA SER A 177 -2.79 -10.80 27.52
C SER A 177 -1.29 -10.62 27.27
N GLY A 178 -0.46 -11.39 27.99
CA GLY A 178 1.01 -11.44 27.83
C GLY A 178 1.50 -12.34 26.69
N VAL A 179 0.61 -12.93 25.89
CA VAL A 179 0.97 -13.93 24.87
C VAL A 179 1.96 -13.33 23.86
N GLY A 180 3.11 -13.99 23.69
CA GLY A 180 4.13 -13.59 22.72
C GLY A 180 4.99 -12.40 23.13
N LEU A 181 4.88 -11.95 24.39
CA LEU A 181 5.71 -10.89 24.96
C LEU A 181 6.81 -11.50 25.83
N THR A 182 7.99 -10.89 25.80
CA THR A 182 9.17 -11.31 26.59
C THR A 182 9.55 -10.31 27.68
N GLY A 183 8.94 -9.13 27.69
CA GLY A 183 9.13 -8.09 28.71
C GLY A 183 7.82 -7.42 29.09
N ASP A 184 7.93 -6.35 29.88
CA ASP A 184 6.81 -5.64 30.50
C ASP A 184 6.34 -4.41 29.72
N GLY A 185 6.91 -4.14 28.54
CA GLY A 185 6.61 -2.96 27.72
C GLY A 185 5.14 -2.82 27.31
N PHE A 186 4.36 -3.89 27.42
CA PHE A 186 2.94 -3.93 27.09
C PHE A 186 2.02 -4.07 28.32
N ALA A 187 2.56 -4.09 29.55
CA ALA A 187 1.79 -4.38 30.76
C ALA A 187 0.67 -3.36 31.06
N GLN A 188 0.82 -2.11 30.59
CA GLN A 188 -0.15 -1.01 30.80
C GLN A 188 -0.99 -0.70 29.55
N VAL A 189 -0.91 -1.56 28.54
CA VAL A 189 -1.62 -1.34 27.28
C VAL A 189 -3.09 -1.75 27.42
N THR A 190 -3.97 -0.93 26.85
CA THR A 190 -5.41 -1.19 26.79
C THR A 190 -5.92 -1.02 25.36
N ALA A 191 -7.19 -1.35 25.11
CA ALA A 191 -7.85 -1.02 23.84
C ALA A 191 -7.86 0.48 23.51
N ALA A 192 -7.81 1.36 24.52
CA ALA A 192 -7.71 2.81 24.31
C ALA A 192 -6.28 3.26 24.00
N SER A 193 -5.29 2.39 24.21
CA SER A 193 -3.90 2.71 23.89
C SER A 193 -3.72 2.86 22.38
N PRO A 194 -2.96 3.87 21.94
CA PRO A 194 -2.70 4.11 20.53
C PRO A 194 -2.07 2.89 19.83
N GLY A 195 -2.56 2.49 18.65
CA GLY A 195 -2.03 1.33 17.91
C GLY A 195 -2.49 -0.04 18.43
N PHE A 196 -3.49 -0.10 19.30
CA PHE A 196 -4.09 -1.35 19.80
C PHE A 196 -5.55 -1.51 19.37
N GLY A 197 -6.50 -0.92 20.09
CA GLY A 197 -7.93 -1.10 19.77
C GLY A 197 -8.30 -0.56 18.38
N ASP A 198 -7.67 0.54 17.95
CA ASP A 198 -7.79 1.07 16.60
C ASP A 198 -7.36 0.05 15.53
N THR A 199 -6.27 -0.67 15.78
CA THR A 199 -5.73 -1.71 14.88
C THR A 199 -6.67 -2.90 14.83
N VAL A 200 -7.25 -3.31 15.95
CA VAL A 200 -8.28 -4.36 15.99
C VAL A 200 -9.49 -3.96 15.14
N VAL A 201 -9.96 -2.71 15.27
CA VAL A 201 -11.08 -2.17 14.47
C VAL A 201 -10.71 -2.13 12.99
N LEU A 202 -9.52 -1.68 12.63
CA LEU A 202 -9.04 -1.66 11.24
C LEU A 202 -8.95 -3.08 10.66
N THR A 203 -8.47 -4.06 11.43
CA THR A 203 -8.43 -5.46 11.01
C THR A 203 -9.85 -6.00 10.77
N GLY A 204 -10.79 -5.73 11.69
CA GLY A 204 -12.20 -6.11 11.51
C GLY A 204 -12.82 -5.46 10.27
N PHE A 205 -12.60 -4.17 10.06
CA PHE A 205 -13.04 -3.45 8.86
C PHE A 205 -12.44 -4.04 7.58
N SER A 206 -11.16 -4.36 7.58
CA SER A 206 -10.51 -5.00 6.44
C SER A 206 -11.10 -6.39 6.15
N ILE A 207 -11.42 -7.19 7.16
CA ILE A 207 -12.07 -8.49 6.99
C ILE A 207 -13.43 -8.30 6.30
N VAL A 208 -14.24 -7.34 6.76
CA VAL A 208 -15.53 -7.03 6.13
C VAL A 208 -15.35 -6.62 4.66
N VAL A 209 -14.38 -5.75 4.37
CA VAL A 209 -14.07 -5.34 2.99
C VAL A 209 -13.66 -6.54 2.13
N CYS A 210 -12.81 -7.42 2.64
CA CYS A 210 -12.43 -8.66 1.96
C CYS A 210 -13.64 -9.54 1.64
N LEU A 211 -14.57 -9.71 2.60
CA LEU A 211 -15.78 -10.51 2.41
C LEU A 211 -16.73 -9.87 1.38
N VAL A 212 -16.93 -8.55 1.43
CA VAL A 212 -17.77 -7.82 0.46
C VAL A 212 -17.18 -7.93 -0.95
N MET A 213 -15.86 -7.79 -1.09
CA MET A 213 -15.16 -7.99 -2.37
C MET A 213 -15.21 -9.44 -2.83
N GLY A 214 -15.06 -10.40 -1.91
CA GLY A 214 -15.14 -11.84 -2.16
C GLY A 214 -16.53 -12.29 -2.64
N ALA A 215 -17.58 -11.67 -2.12
CA ALA A 215 -18.96 -11.84 -2.59
C ALA A 215 -19.23 -11.14 -3.94
N GLY A 216 -18.28 -10.35 -4.45
CA GLY A 216 -18.41 -9.61 -5.71
C GLY A 216 -19.46 -8.48 -5.64
N LEU A 217 -19.71 -7.95 -4.44
CA LEU A 217 -20.69 -6.89 -4.18
C LEU A 217 -20.10 -5.50 -4.41
N GLY A 218 -20.96 -4.49 -4.46
CA GLY A 218 -20.57 -3.09 -4.67
C GLY A 218 -20.57 -2.67 -6.15
N LYS A 219 -21.22 -1.54 -6.44
CA LYS A 219 -21.27 -0.90 -7.76
C LYS A 219 -20.97 0.59 -7.61
N GLY A 220 -20.60 1.25 -8.71
CA GLY A 220 -20.39 2.69 -8.74
C GLY A 220 -19.36 3.16 -7.70
N VAL A 221 -19.80 4.05 -6.79
CA VAL A 221 -18.95 4.63 -5.74
C VAL A 221 -18.42 3.57 -4.77
N VAL A 222 -19.25 2.59 -4.40
CA VAL A 222 -18.84 1.52 -3.45
C VAL A 222 -17.69 0.69 -4.01
N ARG A 223 -17.70 0.41 -5.32
CA ARG A 223 -16.60 -0.31 -5.99
C ARG A 223 -15.28 0.45 -5.87
N TRP A 224 -15.31 1.77 -6.02
CA TRP A 224 -14.12 2.61 -5.86
C TRP A 224 -13.65 2.64 -4.41
N ALA A 225 -14.55 2.79 -3.44
CA ALA A 225 -14.22 2.76 -2.03
C ALA A 225 -13.55 1.44 -1.62
N LEU A 226 -14.13 0.29 -1.99
CA LEU A 226 -13.57 -1.03 -1.72
C LEU A 226 -12.19 -1.22 -2.36
N THR A 227 -12.01 -0.75 -3.59
CA THR A 227 -10.73 -0.84 -4.29
C THR A 227 -9.67 0.07 -3.66
N ALA A 228 -10.06 1.27 -3.20
CA ALA A 228 -9.18 2.19 -2.51
C ALA A 228 -8.73 1.61 -1.16
N VAL A 229 -9.64 1.03 -0.39
CA VAL A 229 -9.30 0.32 0.86
C VAL A 229 -8.37 -0.86 0.59
N GLY A 230 -8.68 -1.68 -0.41
CA GLY A 230 -7.84 -2.83 -0.76
C GLY A 230 -6.43 -2.43 -1.23
N ALA A 231 -6.32 -1.39 -2.06
CA ALA A 231 -5.03 -0.85 -2.50
C ALA A 231 -4.25 -0.20 -1.33
N GLY A 232 -4.94 0.55 -0.47
CA GLY A 232 -4.35 1.16 0.73
C GLY A 232 -3.85 0.11 1.72
N GLY A 233 -4.66 -0.90 2.03
CA GLY A 233 -4.26 -2.00 2.91
C GLY A 233 -3.08 -2.79 2.35
N ALA A 234 -3.09 -3.11 1.04
CA ALA A 234 -1.95 -3.73 0.39
C ALA A 234 -0.68 -2.87 0.47
N LEU A 235 -0.80 -1.55 0.27
CA LEU A 235 0.32 -0.60 0.39
C LEU A 235 0.85 -0.49 1.83
N MET A 236 -0.01 -0.63 2.84
CA MET A 236 0.41 -0.63 4.24
C MET A 236 1.11 -1.93 4.64
N LEU A 237 0.66 -3.07 4.11
CA LEU A 237 1.12 -4.39 4.56
C LEU A 237 2.31 -4.93 3.75
N LEU A 238 2.28 -4.80 2.42
CA LEU A 238 3.27 -5.43 1.54
C LEU A 238 4.70 -4.90 1.75
N PRO A 239 4.97 -3.59 1.81
CA PRO A 239 6.33 -3.11 2.01
C PRO A 239 6.92 -3.63 3.31
N VAL A 240 6.16 -3.55 4.40
CA VAL A 240 6.58 -4.01 5.73
C VAL A 240 6.81 -5.52 5.75
N GLY A 241 5.88 -6.30 5.20
CA GLY A 241 6.00 -7.76 5.12
C GLY A 241 7.17 -8.23 4.26
N LEU A 242 7.45 -7.56 3.13
CA LEU A 242 8.58 -7.89 2.26
C LEU A 242 9.93 -7.57 2.91
N THR A 243 10.04 -6.41 3.57
CA THR A 243 11.26 -6.04 4.30
C THR A 243 11.53 -6.99 5.45
N ALA A 244 10.49 -7.34 6.22
CA ALA A 244 10.64 -8.32 7.28
C ALA A 244 11.03 -9.70 6.75
N ALA A 245 10.45 -10.16 5.64
CA ALA A 245 10.87 -11.42 4.99
C ALA A 245 12.34 -11.39 4.57
N ALA A 246 12.81 -10.27 3.99
CA ALA A 246 14.22 -10.09 3.64
C ALA A 246 15.15 -10.11 4.88
N GLN A 247 14.74 -9.46 5.97
CA GLN A 247 15.47 -9.49 7.24
C GLN A 247 15.51 -10.91 7.85
N PHE A 248 14.39 -11.62 7.85
CA PHE A 248 14.33 -13.01 8.32
C PHE A 248 15.30 -13.92 7.57
N VAL A 249 15.42 -13.74 6.25
CA VAL A 249 16.38 -14.47 5.43
C VAL A 249 17.83 -14.17 5.87
N THR A 250 18.16 -12.92 6.18
CA THR A 250 19.50 -12.56 6.71
C THR A 250 19.79 -13.12 8.10
N VAL A 251 18.76 -13.23 8.95
CA VAL A 251 18.85 -13.82 10.29
C VAL A 251 19.09 -15.33 10.20
N LEU A 252 18.39 -16.03 9.29
CA LEU A 252 18.59 -17.47 9.06
C LEU A 252 20.00 -17.79 8.54
N TRP A 253 20.65 -16.85 7.85
CA TRP A 253 22.05 -16.96 7.44
C TRP A 253 23.06 -16.53 8.51
N GLY A 254 22.62 -16.24 9.73
CA GLY A 254 23.49 -15.83 10.84
C GLY A 254 24.06 -14.41 10.68
N GLY A 255 23.56 -13.62 9.74
CA GLY A 255 24.07 -12.28 9.45
C GLY A 255 23.47 -11.15 10.30
N ALA A 256 22.42 -11.44 11.08
CA ALA A 256 21.74 -10.46 11.92
C ALA A 256 21.00 -11.12 13.09
N SER A 257 20.79 -10.36 14.17
CA SER A 257 19.81 -10.67 15.22
C SER A 257 18.66 -9.66 15.16
N ILE A 258 17.43 -10.13 15.33
CA ILE A 258 16.26 -9.25 15.52
C ILE A 258 16.25 -8.86 16.99
N ASP A 259 16.71 -7.65 17.29
CA ASP A 259 16.64 -7.10 18.65
C ASP A 259 15.33 -6.33 18.81
N ASP A 260 14.29 -7.04 19.25
CA ASP A 260 13.01 -6.46 19.65
C ASP A 260 12.69 -7.04 21.04
N SER A 261 13.34 -6.48 22.05
CA SER A 261 13.48 -7.03 23.42
C SER A 261 12.15 -7.35 24.13
N GLU A 262 11.05 -6.80 23.67
CA GLU A 262 9.71 -6.93 24.27
C GLU A 262 8.82 -7.98 23.59
N ILE A 263 9.16 -8.46 22.38
CA ILE A 263 8.33 -9.40 21.60
C ILE A 263 9.11 -10.68 21.33
N ALA A 264 8.51 -11.83 21.66
CA ALA A 264 9.10 -13.13 21.38
C ALA A 264 9.36 -13.33 19.86
N PRO A 265 10.49 -13.95 19.45
CA PRO A 265 10.82 -14.13 18.04
C PRO A 265 9.74 -14.83 17.21
N TRP A 266 9.01 -15.78 17.79
CA TRP A 266 7.90 -16.47 17.11
C TRP A 266 6.72 -15.53 16.86
N ALA A 267 6.43 -14.63 17.80
CA ALA A 267 5.34 -13.66 17.70
C ALA A 267 5.69 -12.59 16.67
N PHE A 268 6.95 -12.13 16.66
CA PHE A 268 7.49 -11.29 15.59
C PHE A 268 7.32 -11.96 14.22
N GLY A 269 7.77 -13.21 14.07
CA GLY A 269 7.60 -13.97 12.82
C GLY A 269 6.15 -14.12 12.39
N LEU A 270 5.25 -14.37 13.33
CA LEU A 270 3.81 -14.46 13.08
C LEU A 270 3.22 -13.13 12.59
N VAL A 271 3.58 -12.01 13.22
CA VAL A 271 3.10 -10.66 12.84
C VAL A 271 3.50 -10.33 11.40
N TYR A 272 4.79 -10.41 11.08
CA TYR A 272 5.28 -10.01 9.76
C TYR A 272 4.96 -11.02 8.66
N GLY A 273 4.93 -12.32 9.00
CA GLY A 273 4.42 -13.35 8.10
C GLY A 273 2.95 -13.11 7.75
N SER A 274 2.14 -12.72 8.74
CA SER A 274 0.75 -12.32 8.54
C SER A 274 0.64 -11.11 7.61
N PHE A 275 1.45 -10.07 7.81
CA PHE A 275 1.46 -8.90 6.91
C PHE A 275 1.77 -9.26 5.47
N LEU A 276 2.74 -10.14 5.23
CA LEU A 276 3.08 -10.58 3.88
C LEU A 276 1.92 -11.35 3.23
N VAL A 277 1.40 -12.38 3.90
CA VAL A 277 0.30 -13.21 3.38
C VAL A 277 -0.95 -12.36 3.15
N TRP A 278 -1.34 -11.58 4.16
CA TRP A 278 -2.50 -10.69 4.10
C TRP A 278 -2.34 -9.64 3.01
N GLY A 279 -1.19 -8.96 2.94
CA GLY A 279 -0.91 -7.94 1.93
C GLY A 279 -0.95 -8.47 0.50
N VAL A 280 -0.33 -9.64 0.24
CA VAL A 280 -0.35 -10.29 -1.08
C VAL A 280 -1.77 -10.69 -1.46
N ALA A 281 -2.48 -11.35 -0.55
CA ALA A 281 -3.84 -11.79 -0.79
C ALA A 281 -4.79 -10.61 -1.00
N PHE A 282 -4.63 -9.52 -0.25
CA PHE A 282 -5.47 -8.33 -0.37
C PHE A 282 -5.19 -7.56 -1.66
N ALA A 283 -3.92 -7.47 -2.09
CA ALA A 283 -3.55 -6.93 -3.40
C ALA A 283 -4.16 -7.76 -4.54
N TRP A 284 -4.04 -9.09 -4.46
CA TRP A 284 -4.60 -10.01 -5.45
C TRP A 284 -6.13 -9.88 -5.50
N LEU A 285 -6.80 -9.93 -4.34
CA LEU A 285 -8.24 -9.73 -4.23
C LEU A 285 -8.67 -8.40 -4.84
N THR A 286 -7.94 -7.32 -4.59
CA THR A 286 -8.22 -5.99 -5.14
C THR A 286 -8.15 -5.97 -6.65
N VAL A 287 -7.09 -6.54 -7.23
CA VAL A 287 -6.93 -6.62 -8.68
C VAL A 287 -8.01 -7.52 -9.30
N ALA A 288 -8.30 -8.66 -8.68
CA ALA A 288 -9.32 -9.61 -9.14
C ALA A 288 -10.72 -9.00 -9.07
N TYR A 289 -11.08 -8.39 -7.94
CA TYR A 289 -12.34 -7.67 -7.73
C TYR A 289 -12.50 -6.55 -8.74
N TRP A 290 -11.46 -5.71 -8.91
CA TRP A 290 -11.48 -4.60 -9.85
C TRP A 290 -11.77 -5.05 -11.28
N ARG A 291 -11.23 -6.21 -11.68
CA ARG A 291 -11.42 -6.84 -13.00
C ARG A 291 -12.80 -7.48 -13.14
N ALA A 292 -13.24 -8.24 -12.14
CA ALA A 292 -14.51 -8.97 -12.16
C ALA A 292 -15.75 -8.05 -12.04
N THR A 293 -15.60 -6.86 -11.47
CA THR A 293 -16.67 -5.87 -11.30
C THR A 293 -16.61 -4.71 -12.30
N ARG A 294 -15.78 -4.82 -13.36
CA ARG A 294 -15.65 -3.76 -14.36
C ARG A 294 -17.01 -3.46 -15.01
N PRO A 295 -17.42 -2.18 -15.08
CA PRO A 295 -18.61 -1.80 -15.84
C PRO A 295 -18.40 -2.01 -17.34
N TYR A 296 -19.51 -2.04 -18.08
CA TYR A 296 -19.48 -1.95 -19.54
C TYR A 296 -18.88 -0.61 -19.97
N CYS A 297 -18.07 -0.65 -21.03
CA CYS A 297 -17.47 0.56 -21.57
C CYS A 297 -18.45 1.24 -22.51
N ARG A 298 -18.88 2.47 -22.18
CA ARG A 298 -19.72 3.29 -23.08
C ARG A 298 -19.08 3.59 -24.44
N ALA A 299 -17.75 3.53 -24.55
CA ALA A 299 -17.09 3.71 -25.84
C ALA A 299 -17.28 2.50 -26.78
N HIS A 300 -17.72 1.36 -26.25
CA HIS A 300 -17.97 0.14 -27.01
C HIS A 300 -19.43 -0.34 -26.88
N SER A 301 -20.36 0.51 -26.42
CA SER A 301 -21.78 0.16 -26.41
C SER A 301 -22.33 0.24 -27.84
N THR A 302 -22.89 -0.85 -28.32
CA THR A 302 -23.52 -1.01 -29.65
C THR A 302 -24.84 -0.25 -29.82
N GLU A 303 -25.06 0.83 -29.07
CA GLU A 303 -26.31 1.63 -29.07
C GLU A 303 -26.22 2.90 -29.93
N SER A 304 -25.20 3.04 -30.78
CA SER A 304 -25.11 4.16 -31.74
C SER A 304 -25.20 3.67 -33.19
N ALA A 305 -26.09 2.70 -33.45
CA ALA A 305 -26.41 2.23 -34.80
C ALA A 305 -27.92 2.09 -35.01
N VAL A 306 -28.72 3.05 -34.55
CA VAL A 306 -30.05 3.35 -35.10
C VAL A 306 -30.32 4.84 -34.86
N TRP A 307 -30.09 5.65 -35.89
CA TRP A 307 -30.91 6.82 -36.23
C TRP A 307 -30.93 6.91 -37.75
#